data_AF-A0A1J6J6N1-F1
#
_entry.id   AF-A0A1J6J6N1-F1
#
_cell.length_a   1.000
_cell.length_b   1.000
_cell.length_c   1.000
_cell.angle_alpha   90.00
_cell.angle_beta   90.00
_cell.angle_gamma   90.00
#
_symmetry.space_group_name_H-M   'P 1'
#
loop_
_entity.id
_entity.type
_entity.pdbx_description
1 polymer ?
#
loop_
_entity_poly.entity_id
_entity_poly.type
_entity_poly.pdbx_seq_one_letter_code
_entity_poly.pdbx_strand_id
1 'polypeptide(L)'
;MTIAETRSKSMEENVKKLETQLQSYMEKTEMKSEATDAKIDELARKLDVLVEKLIPNQAGILGSAPSGSHFLEASEGKHKSEHKGEPFTPDIGERNYHHSSNSRVEFPYFDGAGSADPCSWLRRCERYFHYNHITEQGQKLEEAVLHLQGRAEAWYFSYQ
;
A
#
# COMPACT_ATOMS: atom_id res chain seq x y z
N MET A 1 25.90 -25.31 -58.32
CA MET A 1 25.46 -24.58 -57.12
C MET A 1 26.57 -23.61 -56.73
N THR A 2 26.30 -22.32 -56.70
CA THR A 2 27.31 -21.27 -56.44
C THR A 2 27.36 -20.91 -54.96
N ILE A 3 28.50 -20.38 -54.47
CA ILE A 3 28.69 -19.98 -53.07
C ILE A 3 27.65 -18.93 -52.60
N ALA A 4 27.07 -18.17 -53.54
CA ALA A 4 25.99 -17.23 -53.26
C ALA A 4 24.66 -17.93 -52.93
N GLU A 5 24.35 -19.07 -53.58
CA GLU A 5 23.12 -19.83 -53.35
C GLU A 5 23.12 -20.49 -51.96
N THR A 6 24.27 -21.01 -51.49
CA THR A 6 24.40 -21.59 -50.15
C THR A 6 24.27 -20.54 -49.05
N ARG A 7 24.82 -19.34 -49.26
CA ARG A 7 24.65 -18.22 -48.32
C ARG A 7 23.19 -17.73 -48.25
N SER A 8 22.52 -17.64 -49.39
CA SER A 8 21.11 -17.24 -49.46
C SER A 8 20.20 -18.25 -48.74
N LYS A 9 20.41 -19.55 -48.98
CA LYS A 9 19.66 -20.62 -48.35
C LYS A 9 19.84 -20.66 -46.83
N SER A 10 21.06 -20.42 -46.35
CA SER A 10 21.34 -20.30 -44.91
C SER A 10 20.61 -19.11 -44.28
N MET A 11 20.50 -17.97 -44.96
CA MET A 11 19.75 -16.82 -44.45
C MET A 11 18.25 -17.14 -44.34
N GLU A 12 17.68 -17.78 -45.37
CA GLU A 12 16.27 -18.16 -45.38
C GLU A 12 15.91 -19.14 -44.23
N GLU A 13 16.79 -20.10 -43.95
CA GLU A 13 16.63 -21.02 -42.82
C GLU A 13 16.67 -20.29 -41.46
N ASN A 14 17.57 -19.30 -41.32
CA ASN A 14 17.65 -18.49 -40.10
C ASN A 14 16.41 -17.61 -39.91
N VAL A 15 15.88 -17.01 -40.98
CA VAL A 15 14.63 -16.22 -40.94
C VAL A 15 13.45 -17.10 -40.53
N LYS A 16 13.29 -18.27 -41.15
CA LYS A 16 12.23 -19.23 -40.77
C LYS A 16 12.33 -19.66 -39.30
N LYS A 17 13.55 -19.84 -38.79
CA LYS A 17 13.77 -20.18 -37.38
C LYS A 17 13.32 -19.04 -36.45
N LEU A 18 13.64 -17.78 -36.80
CA LEU A 18 13.21 -16.62 -36.03
C LEU A 18 11.69 -16.45 -36.06
N GLU A 19 11.05 -16.64 -37.22
CA GLU A 19 9.59 -16.61 -37.36
C GLU A 19 8.91 -17.67 -36.49
N THR A 20 9.42 -18.90 -36.52
CA THR A 20 8.90 -20.00 -35.69
C THR A 20 9.06 -19.70 -34.19
N GLN A 21 10.19 -19.12 -33.79
CA GLN A 21 10.40 -18.70 -32.40
C GLN A 21 9.41 -17.61 -31.99
N LEU A 22 9.21 -16.60 -32.83
CA LEU A 22 8.27 -15.51 -32.55
C LEU A 22 6.84 -16.04 -32.40
N GLN A 23 6.41 -16.93 -33.32
CA GLN A 23 5.11 -17.57 -33.27
C GLN A 23 4.91 -18.36 -31.96
N SER A 24 5.91 -19.13 -31.56
CA SER A 24 5.87 -19.87 -30.29
C SER A 24 5.79 -18.95 -29.06
N TYR A 25 6.47 -17.80 -29.09
CA TYR A 25 6.36 -16.81 -28.02
C TYR A 25 4.96 -16.19 -27.96
N MET A 26 4.37 -15.85 -29.11
CA MET A 26 3.02 -15.29 -29.19
C MET A 26 1.97 -16.26 -28.62
N GLU A 27 1.99 -17.51 -29.06
CA GLU A 27 1.08 -18.56 -28.55
C GLU A 27 1.26 -18.77 -27.04
N LYS A 28 2.50 -18.77 -26.56
CA LYS A 28 2.78 -18.89 -25.13
C LYS A 28 2.26 -17.69 -24.33
N THR A 29 2.35 -16.48 -24.87
CA THR A 29 1.80 -15.28 -24.23
C THR A 29 0.27 -15.29 -24.22
N GLU A 30 -0.37 -15.77 -25.28
CA GLU A 30 -1.82 -15.91 -25.37
C GLU A 30 -2.34 -16.93 -24.36
N MET A 31 -1.76 -18.14 -24.31
CA MET A 31 -2.09 -19.14 -23.28
C MET A 31 -1.89 -18.62 -21.86
N LYS A 32 -0.85 -17.80 -21.63
CA LYS A 32 -0.61 -17.20 -20.32
C LYS A 32 -1.68 -16.15 -19.99
N SER A 33 -2.13 -15.37 -20.96
CA SER A 33 -3.22 -14.39 -20.82
C SER A 33 -4.53 -15.08 -20.46
N GLU A 34 -4.91 -16.12 -21.21
CA GLU A 34 -6.13 -16.89 -20.95
C GLU A 34 -6.10 -17.54 -19.56
N ALA A 35 -4.94 -18.09 -19.16
CA ALA A 35 -4.77 -18.66 -17.83
C ALA A 35 -4.82 -17.61 -16.71
N THR A 36 -4.45 -16.36 -16.97
CA THR A 36 -4.61 -15.27 -16.00
C THR A 36 -6.05 -14.81 -15.89
N ASP A 37 -6.78 -14.72 -17.00
CA ASP A 37 -8.19 -14.31 -17.02
C ASP A 37 -9.06 -15.33 -16.27
N ALA A 38 -8.85 -16.63 -16.50
CA ALA A 38 -9.54 -17.68 -15.76
C ALA A 38 -9.28 -17.61 -14.24
N LYS A 39 -8.09 -17.17 -13.81
CA LYS A 39 -7.78 -16.96 -12.38
C LYS A 39 -8.48 -15.73 -11.82
N ILE A 40 -8.60 -14.66 -12.61
CA ILE A 40 -9.32 -13.44 -12.22
C ILE A 40 -10.81 -13.76 -12.04
N ASP A 41 -11.41 -14.49 -12.96
CA ASP A 41 -12.82 -14.90 -12.88
C ASP A 41 -13.09 -15.78 -11.66
N GLU A 42 -12.21 -16.73 -11.34
CA GLU A 42 -12.36 -17.56 -10.14
C GLU A 42 -12.22 -16.74 -8.85
N LEU A 43 -11.36 -15.71 -8.84
CA LEU A 43 -11.26 -14.79 -7.71
C LEU A 43 -12.50 -13.90 -7.57
N ALA A 44 -13.05 -13.40 -8.68
CA ALA A 44 -14.29 -12.63 -8.69
C ALA A 44 -15.45 -13.46 -8.12
N ARG A 45 -15.60 -14.71 -8.58
CA ARG A 45 -16.62 -15.64 -8.07
C ARG A 45 -16.46 -15.93 -6.58
N LYS A 46 -15.22 -16.07 -6.08
CA LYS A 46 -14.96 -16.23 -4.63
C LYS A 46 -15.34 -14.99 -3.83
N LEU A 47 -15.10 -13.80 -4.39
CA LEU A 47 -15.49 -12.54 -3.76
C LEU A 47 -17.01 -12.42 -3.66
N ASP A 48 -17.75 -12.75 -4.72
CA ASP A 48 -19.22 -12.72 -4.72
C ASP A 48 -19.79 -13.63 -3.62
N VAL A 49 -19.27 -14.85 -3.49
CA VAL A 49 -19.67 -15.79 -2.42
C VAL A 49 -19.37 -15.23 -1.03
N LEU A 50 -18.23 -14.55 -0.84
CA LEU A 50 -17.90 -13.93 0.44
C LEU A 50 -18.82 -12.75 0.75
N VAL A 51 -19.16 -11.91 -0.23
CA VAL A 51 -20.10 -10.79 -0.07
C VAL A 51 -21.49 -11.31 0.29
N GLU A 52 -21.99 -12.34 -0.38
CA GLU A 52 -23.28 -12.97 -0.04
C GLU A 52 -23.29 -13.56 1.38
N LYS A 53 -22.17 -14.11 1.84
CA LYS A 53 -22.05 -14.71 3.18
C LYS A 53 -21.85 -13.67 4.30
N LEU A 54 -21.21 -12.53 4.00
CA LEU A 54 -20.97 -11.45 4.97
C LEU A 54 -22.12 -10.45 5.09
N ILE A 55 -23.06 -10.43 4.14
CA ILE A 55 -24.30 -9.66 4.23
C ILE A 55 -25.50 -10.58 4.53
N PRO A 56 -25.59 -11.26 5.69
CA PRO A 56 -26.90 -11.57 6.25
C PRO A 56 -27.57 -10.26 6.67
N ASN A 57 -28.81 -10.04 6.23
CA ASN A 57 -29.81 -9.12 6.79
C ASN A 57 -29.40 -8.47 8.14
N GLN A 58 -28.60 -7.41 8.10
CA GLN A 58 -28.46 -6.48 9.21
C GLN A 58 -29.23 -5.22 8.83
N ALA A 59 -30.55 -5.37 8.78
CA ALA A 59 -31.42 -4.27 9.13
C ALA A 59 -31.03 -3.86 10.57
N GLY A 60 -30.26 -2.78 10.69
CA GLY A 60 -30.05 -2.06 11.94
C GLY A 60 -28.94 -2.57 12.86
N ILE A 61 -27.68 -2.57 12.43
CA ILE A 61 -26.53 -2.47 13.35
C ILE A 61 -25.55 -1.44 12.77
N LEU A 62 -26.01 -0.19 12.63
CA LEU A 62 -25.10 0.96 12.70
C LEU A 62 -25.02 1.35 14.17
N GLY A 63 -23.80 1.36 14.70
CA GLY A 63 -23.50 1.54 16.11
C GLY A 63 -23.99 2.86 16.68
N SER A 64 -25.20 2.87 17.22
CA SER A 64 -25.60 3.83 18.24
C SER A 64 -25.06 3.36 19.58
N ALA A 65 -24.05 4.06 20.11
CA ALA A 65 -23.66 3.94 21.51
C ALA A 65 -24.92 4.15 22.40
N PRO A 66 -25.10 3.38 23.48
CA PRO A 66 -26.19 3.67 24.41
C PRO A 66 -25.86 4.98 25.11
N SER A 67 -26.63 6.03 24.84
CA SER A 67 -26.67 7.23 25.66
C SER A 67 -27.19 6.84 27.04
N GLY A 68 -26.27 6.44 27.92
CA GLY A 68 -26.50 6.38 29.35
C GLY A 68 -26.69 7.79 29.88
N SER A 69 -27.89 8.33 29.75
CA SER A 69 -28.30 9.55 30.45
C SER A 69 -28.57 9.20 31.91
N HIS A 70 -27.52 9.19 32.71
CA HIS A 70 -27.64 9.37 34.15
C HIS A 70 -26.55 10.34 34.61
N PHE A 71 -27.01 11.40 35.29
CA PHE A 71 -26.28 12.17 36.29
C PHE A 71 -25.42 13.35 35.81
N LEU A 72 -26.08 14.50 35.65
CA LEU A 72 -25.62 15.78 36.18
C LEU A 72 -26.78 16.23 37.09
N GLU A 73 -26.60 16.66 38.34
CA GLU A 73 -25.83 17.82 38.74
C GLU A 73 -25.93 17.94 40.27
N ALA A 74 -24.82 18.10 40.98
CA ALA A 74 -24.72 18.92 42.19
C ALA A 74 -23.26 18.96 42.67
N SER A 75 -22.69 20.14 42.51
CA SER A 75 -21.43 20.63 43.05
C SER A 75 -21.29 20.40 44.56
N GLU A 76 -20.13 19.93 45.02
CA GLU A 76 -19.37 20.45 46.17
C GLU A 76 -18.19 19.51 46.52
N GLY A 77 -16.99 20.06 46.72
CA GLY A 77 -15.90 19.32 47.38
C GLY A 77 -14.48 19.69 46.95
N LYS A 78 -13.84 20.57 47.73
CA LYS A 78 -12.39 20.86 47.73
C LYS A 78 -11.56 19.57 47.82
N HIS A 79 -10.32 19.56 47.31
CA HIS A 79 -9.08 19.22 48.04
C HIS A 79 -7.84 19.39 47.14
N LYS A 80 -6.82 20.08 47.68
CA LYS A 80 -5.49 20.39 47.12
C LYS A 80 -4.51 19.21 47.28
N SER A 81 -3.45 19.15 46.46
CA SER A 81 -2.05 18.73 46.77
C SER A 81 -1.36 18.23 45.48
N GLU A 82 -0.50 18.99 44.81
CA GLU A 82 0.95 19.20 45.03
C GLU A 82 1.92 18.10 44.54
N HIS A 83 2.82 18.57 43.66
CA HIS A 83 4.09 18.09 43.08
C HIS A 83 4.99 17.08 43.82
N LYS A 84 5.72 16.26 43.03
CA LYS A 84 7.19 15.99 43.03
C LYS A 84 7.53 14.96 41.92
N GLY A 85 8.41 15.17 40.93
CA GLY A 85 9.90 15.22 40.95
C GLY A 85 10.47 13.85 41.36
N GLU A 86 11.28 13.05 40.63
CA GLU A 86 12.44 13.31 39.74
C GLU A 86 12.92 11.97 39.02
N PRO A 87 14.15 11.74 38.43
CA PRO A 87 14.31 11.40 37.00
C PRO A 87 15.13 10.12 36.59
N PHE A 88 15.03 9.77 35.29
CA PHE A 88 15.95 9.10 34.33
C PHE A 88 16.51 7.65 34.53
N THR A 89 16.22 6.77 33.55
CA THR A 89 17.19 5.92 32.79
C THR A 89 16.58 5.49 31.43
N PRO A 90 17.34 5.42 30.31
CA PRO A 90 16.84 4.91 29.04
C PRO A 90 17.10 3.39 28.95
N ASP A 91 16.04 2.58 28.86
CA ASP A 91 16.16 1.15 28.53
C ASP A 91 15.59 0.90 27.14
N ILE A 92 16.45 0.34 26.29
CA ILE A 92 16.20 -0.05 24.91
C ILE A 92 15.39 -1.34 24.97
N GLY A 93 14.11 -1.25 24.64
CA GLY A 93 13.24 -2.41 24.60
C GLY A 93 11.87 -2.06 24.08
N GLU A 94 11.63 -2.48 22.83
CA GLU A 94 10.33 -2.82 22.23
C GLU A 94 9.11 -2.39 23.05
N ARG A 95 8.46 -1.29 22.64
CA ARG A 95 7.13 -0.98 23.14
C ARG A 95 6.16 -0.74 22.01
N ASN A 96 5.38 -1.78 21.79
CA ASN A 96 4.09 -1.81 21.16
C ASN A 96 3.23 -0.63 21.67
N TYR A 97 3.15 0.46 20.91
CA TYR A 97 2.35 1.63 21.27
C TYR A 97 0.91 1.47 20.76
N HIS A 98 0.14 0.63 21.45
CA HIS A 98 -1.30 0.81 21.53
C HIS A 98 -1.63 1.94 22.51
N HIS A 99 -1.60 3.20 22.05
CA HIS A 99 -2.21 4.31 22.78
C HIS A 99 -3.12 5.13 21.86
N SER A 100 -4.40 4.75 21.88
CA SER A 100 -5.52 5.53 21.42
C SER A 100 -5.84 6.62 22.45
N SER A 101 -5.74 7.89 22.05
CA SER A 101 -6.61 8.98 22.57
C SER A 101 -6.45 10.33 21.84
N ASN A 102 -5.53 10.44 20.87
CA ASN A 102 -5.58 11.46 19.81
C ASN A 102 -4.68 11.00 18.65
N SER A 103 -5.11 9.93 17.97
CA SER A 103 -4.35 9.28 16.89
C SER A 103 -4.27 10.19 15.66
N ARG A 104 -3.45 11.23 15.71
CA ARG A 104 -2.96 11.88 14.49
C ARG A 104 -2.16 10.81 13.76
N VAL A 105 -2.68 10.38 12.60
CA VAL A 105 -1.98 9.44 11.73
C VAL A 105 -0.67 10.12 11.34
N GLU A 106 0.47 9.51 11.67
CA GLU A 106 1.79 10.03 11.29
C GLU A 106 2.07 9.74 9.82
N PHE A 107 2.80 10.62 9.14
CA PHE A 107 3.19 10.41 7.76
C PHE A 107 4.24 9.29 7.66
N PRO A 108 4.11 8.34 6.73
CA PRO A 108 5.05 7.22 6.61
C PRO A 108 6.39 7.63 5.98
N TYR A 109 7.52 7.19 6.55
CA TYR A 109 8.85 7.37 5.97
C TYR A 109 9.18 6.35 4.88
N PHE A 110 10.06 6.74 3.93
CA PHE A 110 10.59 5.84 2.90
C PHE A 110 12.08 6.11 2.64
N ASP A 111 12.91 5.09 2.87
CA ASP A 111 14.37 5.17 2.74
C ASP A 111 14.91 4.71 1.37
N GLY A 112 14.05 4.12 0.54
CA GLY A 112 14.44 3.50 -0.72
C GLY A 112 15.36 2.29 -0.52
N ALA A 113 15.35 1.63 0.64
CA ALA A 113 16.07 0.38 0.85
C ALA A 113 15.41 -0.77 0.07
N GLY A 114 16.21 -1.74 -0.37
CA GLY A 114 15.72 -2.84 -1.24
C GLY A 114 14.70 -3.78 -0.58
N SER A 115 14.46 -3.62 0.73
CA SER A 115 13.47 -4.37 1.51
C SER A 115 12.11 -3.66 1.63
N ALA A 116 12.03 -2.36 1.34
CA ALA A 116 10.80 -1.59 1.48
C ALA A 116 10.01 -1.59 0.16
N ASP A 117 8.80 -2.13 0.16
CA ASP A 117 7.90 -2.11 -1.00
C ASP A 117 7.35 -0.69 -1.24
N PRO A 118 7.68 -0.04 -2.37
CA PRO A 118 7.20 1.32 -2.69
C PRO A 118 5.67 1.40 -2.78
N CYS A 119 5.02 0.34 -3.27
CA CYS A 119 3.56 0.29 -3.41
C CYS A 119 2.85 0.30 -2.06
N SER A 120 3.42 -0.37 -1.06
CA SER A 120 2.93 -0.35 0.32
C SER A 120 3.11 1.02 0.97
N TRP A 121 4.21 1.72 0.70
CA TRP A 121 4.43 3.08 1.18
C TRP A 121 3.39 4.04 0.58
N LEU A 122 3.20 4.05 -0.74
CA LEU A 122 2.23 4.90 -1.42
C LEU A 122 0.80 4.72 -0.89
N ARG A 123 0.37 3.47 -0.63
CA ARG A 123 -0.95 3.20 -0.03
C ARG A 123 -1.11 3.80 1.37
N ARG A 124 -0.04 3.87 2.15
CA ARG A 124 -0.06 4.54 3.47
C ARG A 124 -0.11 6.06 3.32
N CYS A 125 0.62 6.62 2.36
CA CYS A 125 0.55 8.05 2.04
C CYS A 125 -0.87 8.46 1.66
N GLU A 126 -1.55 7.71 0.77
CA GLU A 126 -2.93 8.02 0.38
C GLU A 126 -3.90 7.99 1.56
N ARG A 127 -3.72 7.04 2.48
CA ARG A 127 -4.51 6.98 3.71
C ARG A 127 -4.25 8.20 4.59
N TYR A 128 -3.00 8.62 4.76
CA TYR A 128 -2.65 9.84 5.50
C TYR A 128 -3.29 11.08 4.87
N PHE A 129 -3.16 11.24 3.55
CA PHE A 129 -3.74 12.39 2.83
C PHE A 129 -5.25 12.45 3.00
N HIS A 130 -5.92 11.30 2.92
CA HIS A 130 -7.36 11.20 3.12
C HIS A 130 -7.77 11.64 4.54
N TYR A 131 -7.06 11.16 5.57
CA TYR A 131 -7.35 11.52 6.96
C TYR A 131 -7.06 12.98 7.30
N ASN A 132 -6.03 13.57 6.68
CA ASN A 132 -5.64 14.96 6.92
C ASN A 132 -6.26 15.95 5.91
N HIS A 133 -7.19 15.49 5.07
CA HIS A 133 -7.88 16.28 4.05
C HIS A 133 -6.94 17.01 3.07
N ILE A 134 -5.81 16.38 2.72
CA ILE A 134 -4.85 16.90 1.76
C ILE A 134 -5.29 16.49 0.35
N THR A 135 -5.90 17.42 -0.39
CA THR A 135 -6.44 17.17 -1.75
C THR A 135 -5.54 17.70 -2.85
N GLU A 136 -4.82 18.79 -2.60
CA GLU A 136 -3.95 19.45 -3.57
C GLU A 136 -2.72 18.59 -3.90
N GLN A 137 -2.47 18.33 -5.19
CA GLN A 137 -1.37 17.47 -5.62
C GLN A 137 0.00 18.03 -5.22
N GLY A 138 0.19 19.34 -5.32
CA GLY A 138 1.42 20.00 -4.89
C GLY A 138 1.67 19.79 -3.39
N GLN A 139 0.63 19.98 -2.56
CA GLN A 139 0.74 19.78 -1.11
C GLN A 139 1.06 18.32 -0.74
N LYS A 140 0.46 17.35 -1.45
CA LYS A 140 0.80 15.92 -1.27
C LYS A 140 2.28 15.65 -1.54
N LEU A 141 2.82 16.26 -2.60
CA LEU A 141 4.22 16.09 -2.97
C LEU A 141 5.14 16.71 -1.91
N GLU A 142 4.89 17.96 -1.51
CA GLU A 142 5.69 18.65 -0.48
C GLU A 142 5.74 17.84 0.82
N GLU A 143 4.59 17.33 1.27
CA GLU A 143 4.51 16.49 2.47
C GLU A 143 5.28 15.18 2.32
N ALA A 144 5.18 14.53 1.15
CA ALA A 144 5.86 13.26 0.89
C ALA A 144 7.39 13.41 0.84
N VAL A 145 7.89 14.51 0.27
CA VAL A 145 9.32 14.79 0.13
C VAL A 145 9.99 14.94 1.49
N LEU A 146 9.32 15.57 2.46
CA LEU A 146 9.82 15.72 3.84
C LEU A 146 10.07 14.37 4.55
N HIS A 147 9.48 13.29 4.06
CA HIS A 147 9.55 11.97 4.66
C HIS A 147 10.30 10.95 3.80
N LEU A 148 10.91 11.40 2.70
CA LEU A 148 11.95 10.64 2.01
C LEU A 148 13.24 10.68 2.82
N GLN A 149 13.92 9.54 2.90
CA GLN A 149 15.20 9.43 3.59
C GLN A 149 16.22 8.66 2.74
N GLY A 150 17.50 8.83 3.06
CA GLY A 150 18.56 7.98 2.54
C GLY A 150 18.62 7.95 1.01
N ARG A 151 18.46 6.77 0.41
CA ARG A 151 18.59 6.61 -1.05
C ARG A 151 17.43 7.23 -1.82
N ALA A 152 16.23 7.21 -1.24
CA ALA A 152 15.06 7.81 -1.88
C ALA A 152 15.16 9.34 -1.93
N GLU A 153 15.63 9.94 -0.83
CA GLU A 153 15.89 11.38 -0.74
C GLU A 153 16.96 11.81 -1.76
N ALA A 154 18.12 11.14 -1.77
CA ALA A 154 19.20 11.43 -2.70
C ALA A 154 18.78 11.28 -4.18
N TRP A 155 17.93 10.29 -4.47
CA TRP A 155 17.36 10.12 -5.81
C TRP A 155 16.46 11.29 -6.20
N TYR A 156 15.55 11.72 -5.32
CA TYR A 156 14.63 12.82 -5.62
C TYR A 156 15.37 14.13 -5.93
N PHE A 157 16.34 14.49 -5.08
CA PHE A 157 17.11 15.73 -5.25
C PHE A 157 18.11 15.69 -6.42
N SER A 158 18.36 14.52 -7.01
CA SER A 158 19.23 14.44 -8.20
C SER A 158 18.60 15.01 -9.48
N TYR A 159 17.30 15.29 -9.48
CA TYR A 159 16.54 15.80 -10.62
C TYR A 159 16.05 17.25 -10.46
N GLN A 160 16.40 17.94 -9.36
CA GLN A 160 16.20 19.39 -9.19
C GLN A 160 17.39 20.18 -9.72
#